data_AF-A0A507FDG2-F1
#
_entry.id   AF-A0A507FDG2-F1
#
_cell.length_a   1.000
_cell.length_b   1.000
_cell.length_c   1.000
_cell.angle_alpha   90.00
_cell.angle_beta   90.00
_cell.angle_gamma   90.00
#
_symmetry.space_group_name_H-M   'P 1'
#
loop_
_entity.id
_entity.type
_entity.pdbx_description
1 polymer ?
#
loop_
_entity_poly.entity_id
_entity_poly.type
_entity_poly.pdbx_seq_one_letter_code
_entity_poly.pdbx_strand_id
1 'polypeptide(L)'
;MPLDDKIVHALTASKHLQDSSHPTADEYDYMKQEQMDQEEMYENDEMLLEEEAADIPEMELLAMMDAQEDSLLAAQRLFTLAGKSREYLVDQLQAITVETVSQLYETGYAVVDGLVDADLIEMANAAANSLAQMEGAMVAAASDRIEDDPFRDRQARDDVICWLHKNEHPATHPALDAILEILQTIQQDLATAIHFRGQTEYQLSVFKGSGGRFERHRDAFPIDDPQDEDQRRATVIVNLSSEAESREGGIKIFRPLGCEQVLENVPGRVLIFLSGVVDYEVLPVYSTRASLTSWIR
;
A
#
# COMPACT_ATOMS: atom_id res chain seq x y z
N MET A 1 -29.83 15.39 -13.40
CA MET A 1 -30.98 14.86 -12.63
C MET A 1 -32.20 15.74 -12.90
N PRO A 2 -33.45 15.23 -12.86
CA PRO A 2 -33.83 13.95 -12.23
C PRO A 2 -34.78 13.04 -13.03
N LEU A 3 -34.71 11.74 -12.68
CA LEU A 3 -35.78 10.75 -12.38
C LEU A 3 -37.06 10.73 -13.29
N ASP A 4 -37.66 9.59 -13.65
CA ASP A 4 -38.13 8.55 -12.72
C ASP A 4 -38.77 7.36 -13.48
N ASP A 5 -38.48 6.15 -13.02
CA ASP A 5 -39.45 5.13 -12.55
C ASP A 5 -40.53 4.44 -13.41
N LYS A 6 -40.65 3.12 -13.10
CA LYS A 6 -41.77 2.15 -13.25
C LYS A 6 -41.70 1.26 -14.50
N ILE A 7 -41.54 -0.07 -14.43
CA ILE A 7 -42.09 -1.08 -13.49
C ILE A 7 -43.50 -0.70 -13.01
N VAL A 8 -44.48 -0.71 -13.93
CA VAL A 8 -45.86 -1.14 -13.66
C VAL A 8 -46.47 -1.60 -15.00
N HIS A 9 -46.51 -2.90 -15.27
CA HIS A 9 -47.69 -3.61 -15.78
C HIS A 9 -47.36 -5.07 -16.10
N ALA A 10 -47.25 -5.85 -15.03
CA ALA A 10 -47.77 -7.22 -15.09
C ALA A 10 -49.30 -7.15 -15.22
N LEU A 11 -49.87 -8.15 -15.91
CA LEU A 11 -51.30 -8.51 -15.98
C LEU A 11 -52.17 -7.73 -16.99
N THR A 12 -52.25 -8.28 -18.20
CA THR A 12 -53.48 -8.55 -18.99
C THR A 12 -53.02 -9.14 -20.33
N ALA A 13 -53.57 -10.18 -20.94
CA ALA A 13 -54.70 -11.03 -20.63
C ALA A 13 -54.48 -12.37 -21.37
N SER A 14 -54.79 -13.45 -20.68
CA SER A 14 -55.02 -14.77 -21.26
C SER A 14 -56.15 -14.70 -22.29
N LYS A 15 -55.98 -15.32 -23.48
CA LYS A 15 -56.95 -16.27 -24.03
C LYS A 15 -56.52 -16.88 -25.38
N HIS A 16 -56.68 -18.21 -25.40
CA HIS A 16 -56.99 -19.08 -26.54
C HIS A 16 -55.83 -19.54 -27.44
N LEU A 17 -55.40 -20.77 -27.21
CA LEU A 17 -55.83 -21.90 -28.06
C LEU A 17 -55.71 -23.21 -27.27
N GLN A 18 -56.86 -23.86 -27.09
CA GLN A 18 -56.99 -25.26 -26.67
C GLN A 18 -56.81 -26.12 -27.91
N ASP A 19 -55.89 -27.08 -27.85
CA ASP A 19 -56.07 -28.37 -28.52
C ASP A 19 -55.51 -29.43 -27.57
N SER A 20 -56.38 -30.32 -27.10
CA SER A 20 -56.12 -31.25 -25.98
C SER A 20 -56.25 -32.69 -26.47
N SER A 21 -55.15 -33.26 -26.94
CA SER A 21 -54.91 -34.70 -26.87
C SER A 21 -54.26 -35.00 -25.52
N HIS A 22 -54.97 -35.70 -24.63
CA HIS A 22 -54.36 -36.18 -23.37
C HIS A 22 -53.34 -37.28 -23.70
N PRO A 23 -52.10 -37.19 -23.16
CA PRO A 23 -51.10 -38.24 -23.34
C PRO A 23 -51.60 -39.56 -22.72
N THR A 24 -51.28 -40.65 -23.39
CA THR A 24 -51.47 -42.02 -22.90
C THR A 24 -50.62 -42.28 -21.65
N ALA A 25 -50.94 -43.33 -20.89
CA ALA A 25 -50.19 -43.67 -19.67
C ALA A 25 -48.69 -43.90 -19.95
N ASP A 26 -48.36 -44.47 -21.11
CA ASP A 26 -46.98 -44.70 -21.54
C ASP A 26 -46.24 -43.37 -21.88
N GLU A 27 -46.96 -42.37 -22.41
CA GLU A 27 -46.40 -41.03 -22.65
C GLU A 27 -46.19 -40.26 -21.35
N TYR A 28 -47.04 -40.48 -20.34
CA TYR A 28 -46.85 -39.91 -19.00
C TYR A 28 -45.63 -40.47 -18.28
N ASP A 29 -45.38 -41.78 -18.40
CA ASP A 29 -44.20 -42.41 -17.81
C ASP A 29 -42.91 -41.98 -18.54
N TYR A 30 -42.94 -41.84 -19.88
CA TYR A 30 -41.81 -41.31 -20.65
C TYR A 30 -41.48 -39.86 -20.27
N MET A 31 -42.51 -39.00 -20.13
CA MET A 31 -42.32 -37.60 -19.73
C MET A 31 -41.80 -37.46 -18.29
N LYS A 32 -42.20 -38.36 -17.37
CA LYS A 32 -41.65 -38.42 -16.01
C LYS A 32 -40.20 -38.89 -16.02
N GLN A 33 -39.86 -39.87 -16.86
CA GLN A 33 -38.49 -40.34 -17.01
C GLN A 33 -37.60 -39.23 -17.60
N GLU A 34 -38.06 -38.50 -18.63
CA GLU A 34 -37.32 -37.33 -19.16
C GLU A 34 -37.20 -36.20 -18.13
N GLN A 35 -38.21 -35.96 -17.29
CA GLN A 35 -38.11 -34.98 -16.20
C GLN A 35 -37.12 -35.42 -15.13
N MET A 36 -37.11 -36.70 -14.74
CA MET A 36 -36.13 -37.24 -13.79
C MET A 36 -34.72 -37.24 -14.36
N ASP A 37 -34.55 -37.60 -15.63
CA ASP A 37 -33.25 -37.60 -16.32
C ASP A 37 -32.76 -36.14 -16.53
N GLN A 38 -33.67 -35.18 -16.77
CA GLN A 38 -33.34 -33.76 -16.80
C GLN A 38 -33.00 -33.23 -15.41
N GLU A 39 -33.76 -33.58 -14.37
CA GLU A 39 -33.46 -33.19 -12.98
C GLU A 39 -32.14 -33.79 -12.51
N GLU A 40 -31.81 -35.05 -12.83
CA GLU A 40 -30.48 -35.65 -12.57
C GLU A 40 -29.36 -34.99 -13.40
N MET A 41 -29.67 -34.46 -14.59
CA MET A 41 -28.73 -33.70 -15.41
C MET A 41 -28.50 -32.28 -14.84
N TYR A 42 -29.55 -31.63 -14.32
CA TYR A 42 -29.45 -30.32 -13.65
C TYR A 42 -28.83 -30.45 -12.24
N GLU A 43 -29.06 -31.54 -11.51
CA GLU A 43 -28.40 -31.84 -10.23
C GLU A 43 -26.91 -32.22 -10.43
N ASN A 44 -26.54 -32.81 -11.58
CA ASN A 44 -25.13 -33.04 -11.92
C ASN A 44 -24.41 -31.80 -12.47
N ASP A 45 -25.12 -30.87 -13.13
CA ASP A 45 -24.55 -29.58 -13.57
C ASP A 45 -24.49 -28.54 -12.43
N GLU A 46 -25.18 -28.78 -11.31
CA GLU A 46 -24.88 -28.19 -10.00
C GLU A 46 -23.68 -28.87 -9.31
N MET A 47 -22.76 -29.48 -10.07
CA MET A 47 -21.37 -29.50 -9.66
C MET A 47 -20.94 -28.04 -9.50
N LEU A 48 -21.05 -27.56 -8.27
CA LEU A 48 -20.24 -26.53 -7.66
C LEU A 48 -18.93 -26.45 -8.44
N LEU A 49 -18.87 -25.52 -9.39
CA LEU A 49 -17.65 -24.76 -9.60
C LEU A 49 -17.46 -24.06 -8.25
N GLU A 50 -16.91 -24.80 -7.28
CA GLU A 50 -15.93 -24.23 -6.39
C GLU A 50 -14.92 -23.60 -7.37
N GLU A 51 -15.15 -22.32 -7.70
CA GLU A 51 -14.05 -21.46 -8.06
C GLU A 51 -13.07 -21.67 -6.92
N GLU A 52 -12.07 -22.52 -7.15
CA GLU A 52 -10.82 -22.47 -6.41
C GLU A 52 -10.42 -21.01 -6.55
N ALA A 53 -10.75 -20.21 -5.54
CA ALA A 53 -10.21 -18.89 -5.35
C ALA A 53 -8.72 -19.14 -5.16
N ALA A 54 -7.99 -19.21 -6.28
CA ALA A 54 -6.56 -19.31 -6.25
C ALA A 54 -6.09 -18.04 -5.57
N ASP A 55 -5.46 -18.17 -4.40
CA ASP A 55 -4.87 -17.05 -3.69
C ASP A 55 -3.82 -16.42 -4.61
N ILE A 56 -4.17 -15.29 -5.23
CA ILE A 56 -3.25 -14.54 -6.09
C ILE A 56 -2.28 -13.82 -5.15
N PRO A 57 -0.95 -14.05 -5.26
CA PRO A 57 0.03 -13.31 -4.48
C PRO A 57 -0.13 -11.81 -4.68
N GLU A 58 0.05 -11.01 -3.63
CA GLU A 58 -0.15 -9.55 -3.68
C GLU A 58 0.65 -8.89 -4.81
N MET A 59 1.91 -9.30 -5.02
CA MET A 59 2.74 -8.79 -6.11
C MET A 59 2.22 -9.16 -7.51
N GLU A 60 1.54 -10.30 -7.65
CA GLU A 60 0.90 -10.68 -8.90
C GLU A 60 -0.37 -9.84 -9.13
N LEU A 61 -1.17 -9.61 -8.08
CA LEU A 61 -2.33 -8.73 -8.14
C LEU A 61 -1.93 -7.29 -8.52
N LEU A 62 -0.86 -6.77 -7.92
CA LEU A 62 -0.30 -5.46 -8.28
C LEU A 62 0.13 -5.39 -9.74
N ALA A 63 0.79 -6.44 -10.25
CA ALA A 63 1.16 -6.51 -11.66
C ALA A 63 -0.06 -6.55 -12.59
N MET A 64 -1.14 -7.24 -12.18
CA MET A 64 -2.40 -7.25 -12.93
C MET A 64 -3.06 -5.86 -12.93
N MET A 65 -3.02 -5.13 -11.81
CA MET A 65 -3.55 -3.76 -11.72
C MET A 65 -2.73 -2.80 -12.59
N ASP A 66 -1.39 -2.85 -12.51
CA ASP A 66 -0.49 -2.04 -13.35
C ASP A 66 -0.67 -2.34 -14.85
N ALA A 67 -1.10 -3.56 -15.21
CA ALA A 67 -1.41 -3.93 -16.59
C ALA A 67 -2.77 -3.39 -17.07
N GLN A 68 -3.70 -3.12 -16.16
CA GLN A 68 -5.00 -2.50 -16.49
C GLN A 68 -4.87 -0.98 -16.61
N GLU A 69 -4.16 -0.35 -15.69
CA GLU A 69 -3.90 1.08 -15.67
C GLU A 69 -2.53 1.36 -15.04
N ASP A 70 -1.80 2.33 -15.60
CA ASP A 70 -0.54 2.80 -15.01
C ASP A 70 -0.80 3.40 -13.62
N SER A 71 -0.19 2.80 -12.59
CA SER A 71 -0.31 3.23 -11.20
C SER A 71 0.11 4.69 -10.98
N LEU A 72 1.09 5.21 -11.74
CA LEU A 72 1.46 6.61 -11.66
C LEU A 72 0.34 7.51 -12.17
N LEU A 73 -0.35 7.12 -13.25
CA LEU A 73 -1.50 7.89 -13.76
C LEU A 73 -2.66 7.92 -12.76
N ALA A 74 -2.94 6.78 -12.11
CA ALA A 74 -3.93 6.72 -11.03
C ALA A 74 -3.55 7.67 -9.88
N ALA A 75 -2.31 7.56 -9.38
CA ALA A 75 -1.85 8.40 -8.27
C ALA A 75 -1.77 9.90 -8.61
N GLN A 76 -1.47 10.27 -9.86
CA GLN A 76 -1.47 11.66 -10.33
C GLN A 76 -2.84 12.34 -10.18
N ARG A 77 -3.95 11.59 -10.19
CA ARG A 77 -5.30 12.16 -10.00
C ARG A 77 -5.54 12.63 -8.57
N LEU A 78 -4.76 12.15 -7.60
CA LEU A 78 -4.80 12.63 -6.21
C LEU A 78 -4.12 13.99 -6.04
N PHE A 79 -3.35 14.46 -7.03
CA PHE A 79 -2.68 15.76 -6.97
C PHE A 79 -3.69 16.90 -7.20
N THR A 80 -3.74 17.82 -6.24
CA THR A 80 -4.60 19.00 -6.23
C THR A 80 -3.86 20.25 -6.73
N LEU A 81 -3.11 20.13 -7.81
CA LEU A 81 -2.27 21.21 -8.35
C LEU A 81 -3.03 22.23 -9.21
N ALA A 82 -4.26 21.91 -9.62
CA ALA A 82 -5.08 22.78 -10.47
C ALA A 82 -5.29 24.16 -9.82
N GLY A 83 -4.88 25.22 -10.52
CA GLY A 83 -5.01 26.61 -10.04
C GLY A 83 -3.95 27.06 -9.02
N LYS A 84 -3.02 26.19 -8.62
CA LYS A 84 -1.89 26.55 -7.77
C LYS A 84 -0.71 26.98 -8.64
N SER A 85 -0.23 28.21 -8.45
CA SER A 85 0.98 28.67 -9.15
C SER A 85 2.22 28.09 -8.49
N ARG A 86 3.34 28.09 -9.22
CA ARG A 86 4.63 27.68 -8.67
C ARG A 86 5.04 28.55 -7.48
N GLU A 87 4.81 29.87 -7.58
CA GLU A 87 5.10 30.83 -6.51
C GLU A 87 4.27 30.53 -5.26
N TYR A 88 2.99 30.18 -5.41
CA TYR A 88 2.16 29.76 -4.29
C TYR A 88 2.77 28.56 -3.56
N LEU A 89 3.20 27.52 -4.28
CA LEU A 89 3.82 26.35 -3.66
C LEU A 89 5.14 26.70 -2.97
N VAL A 90 6.00 27.50 -3.61
CA VAL A 90 7.26 27.97 -2.98
C VAL A 90 6.99 28.67 -1.65
N ASP A 91 5.92 29.47 -1.55
CA ASP A 91 5.58 30.20 -0.33
C ASP A 91 4.94 29.33 0.76
N GLN A 92 4.43 28.14 0.42
CA GLN A 92 3.78 27.23 1.38
C GLN A 92 4.71 26.16 1.95
N LEU A 93 5.66 25.68 1.14
CA LEU A 93 6.51 24.54 1.51
C LEU A 93 7.60 24.95 2.50
N GLN A 94 7.82 24.14 3.53
CA GLN A 94 8.78 24.41 4.61
C GLN A 94 9.97 23.45 4.62
N ALA A 95 9.72 22.16 4.38
CA ALA A 95 10.73 21.09 4.43
C ALA A 95 11.15 20.62 3.04
N ILE A 96 10.19 20.48 2.11
CA ILE A 96 10.47 20.03 0.74
C ILE A 96 10.38 21.17 -0.27
N THR A 97 10.78 20.91 -1.51
CA THR A 97 10.81 21.91 -2.58
C THR A 97 9.72 21.66 -3.62
N VAL A 98 9.45 22.64 -4.48
CA VAL A 98 8.57 22.43 -5.63
C VAL A 98 9.16 21.36 -6.56
N GLU A 99 10.49 21.26 -6.67
CA GLU A 99 11.16 20.21 -7.43
C GLU A 99 10.86 18.83 -6.85
N THR A 100 10.82 18.69 -5.52
CA THR A 100 10.42 17.44 -4.85
C THR A 100 8.99 17.06 -5.24
N VAL A 101 8.05 18.01 -5.20
CA VAL A 101 6.65 17.78 -5.61
C VAL A 101 6.55 17.42 -7.10
N SER A 102 7.30 18.11 -7.97
CA SER A 102 7.37 17.79 -9.39
C SER A 102 7.92 16.40 -9.64
N GLN A 103 8.98 15.97 -8.95
CA GLN A 103 9.54 14.63 -9.06
C GLN A 103 8.55 13.55 -8.63
N LEU A 104 7.79 13.78 -7.55
CA LEU A 104 6.72 12.87 -7.13
C LEU A 104 5.63 12.75 -8.19
N TYR A 105 5.20 13.88 -8.78
CA TYR A 105 4.21 13.87 -9.86
C TYR A 105 4.71 13.16 -11.12
N GLU A 106 5.96 13.40 -11.52
CA GLU A 106 6.53 12.90 -12.77
C GLU A 106 7.04 11.45 -12.69
N THR A 107 7.51 11.03 -11.53
CA THR A 107 8.26 9.76 -11.38
C THR A 107 7.80 8.90 -10.21
N GLY A 108 6.89 9.39 -9.37
CA GLY A 108 6.38 8.67 -8.21
C GLY A 108 7.29 8.68 -6.97
N TYR A 109 8.52 9.19 -7.06
CA TYR A 109 9.42 9.32 -5.91
C TYR A 109 10.35 10.54 -5.99
N ALA A 110 10.92 10.91 -4.86
CA ALA A 110 11.95 11.94 -4.74
C ALA A 110 12.92 11.57 -3.61
N VAL A 111 14.17 12.02 -3.75
CA VAL A 111 15.22 11.86 -2.73
C VAL A 111 15.66 13.24 -2.25
N VAL A 112 15.65 13.45 -0.95
CA VAL A 112 16.03 14.70 -0.30
C VAL A 112 17.15 14.41 0.70
N ASP A 113 18.34 14.94 0.42
CA ASP A 113 19.48 14.87 1.32
C ASP A 113 19.65 16.19 2.08
N GLY A 114 20.19 16.14 3.29
CA GLY A 114 20.50 17.33 4.10
C GLY A 114 19.30 17.98 4.79
N LEU A 115 18.14 17.31 4.83
CA LEU A 115 16.96 17.79 5.56
C LEU A 115 17.06 17.54 7.07
N VAL A 116 17.82 16.53 7.48
CA VAL A 116 18.02 16.16 8.88
C VAL A 116 19.49 16.38 9.24
N ASP A 117 19.73 17.11 10.34
CA ASP A 117 21.08 17.42 10.80
C ASP A 117 21.85 16.17 11.23
N ALA A 118 23.16 16.14 10.96
CA ALA A 118 24.01 14.98 11.25
C ALA A 118 24.01 14.58 12.74
N ASP A 119 24.07 15.56 13.64
CA ASP A 119 24.02 15.33 15.10
C ASP A 119 22.70 14.67 15.51
N LEU A 120 21.59 15.09 14.88
CA LEU A 120 20.27 14.53 15.13
C LEU A 120 20.18 13.08 14.65
N ILE A 121 20.77 12.77 13.49
CA ILE A 121 20.86 11.41 12.96
C ILE A 121 21.68 10.50 13.90
N GLU A 122 22.83 10.96 14.39
CA GLU A 122 23.65 10.18 15.32
C GLU A 122 22.90 9.87 16.62
N MET A 123 22.22 10.87 17.20
CA MET A 123 21.42 10.70 18.41
C MET A 123 20.23 9.76 18.19
N ALA A 124 19.53 9.88 17.06
CA ALA A 124 18.40 9.01 16.72
C ALA A 124 18.85 7.57 16.44
N ASN A 125 20.00 7.38 15.79
CA ASN A 125 20.62 6.07 15.58
C ASN A 125 20.92 5.39 16.92
N ALA A 126 21.57 6.10 17.84
CA ALA A 126 21.90 5.58 19.16
C ALA A 126 20.64 5.20 19.96
N ALA A 127 19.58 6.02 19.89
CA ALA A 127 18.30 5.72 20.51
C ALA A 127 17.65 4.46 19.92
N ALA A 128 17.61 4.34 18.58
CA ALA A 128 17.05 3.18 17.90
C ALA A 128 17.79 1.90 18.25
N ASN A 129 19.13 1.94 18.25
CA ASN A 129 19.94 0.78 18.62
C ASN A 129 19.75 0.41 20.09
N SER A 130 19.60 1.39 20.98
CA SER A 130 19.32 1.14 22.40
C SER A 130 17.98 0.44 22.60
N LEU A 131 16.94 0.85 21.86
CA LEU A 131 15.63 0.19 21.87
C LEU A 131 15.74 -1.25 21.34
N ALA A 132 16.48 -1.48 20.27
CA ALA A 132 16.65 -2.81 19.68
C ALA A 132 17.38 -3.81 20.61
N GLN A 133 18.15 -3.32 21.59
CA GLN A 133 18.81 -4.14 22.62
C GLN A 133 17.96 -4.34 23.89
N MET A 134 16.90 -3.53 24.07
CA MET A 134 16.02 -3.63 25.23
C MET A 134 14.99 -4.73 25.01
N GLU A 135 14.93 -5.69 25.94
CA GLU A 135 13.97 -6.79 25.89
C GLU A 135 12.52 -6.26 25.88
N GLY A 136 11.74 -6.67 24.89
CA GLY A 136 10.33 -6.29 24.75
C GLY A 136 10.07 -4.88 24.22
N ALA A 137 11.10 -4.06 23.94
CA ALA A 137 10.90 -2.71 23.40
C ALA A 137 10.59 -2.67 21.90
N MET A 138 11.05 -3.69 21.16
CA MET A 138 10.80 -3.86 19.72
C MET A 138 10.35 -5.29 19.44
N VAL A 139 9.56 -5.47 18.38
CA VAL A 139 9.04 -6.78 17.93
C VAL A 139 9.59 -7.12 16.56
N ALA A 140 9.69 -8.41 16.23
CA ALA A 140 10.03 -8.80 14.85
C ALA A 140 8.92 -8.34 13.89
N ALA A 141 9.26 -7.59 12.85
CA ALA A 141 8.27 -7.01 11.95
C ALA A 141 7.43 -8.08 11.23
N ALA A 142 8.06 -9.20 10.85
CA ALA A 142 7.41 -10.38 10.31
C ALA A 142 6.37 -11.01 11.26
N SER A 143 6.39 -10.66 12.55
CA SER A 143 5.46 -11.16 13.57
C SER A 143 4.49 -10.10 14.10
N ASP A 144 4.61 -8.84 13.66
CA ASP A 144 3.74 -7.76 14.09
C ASP A 144 2.37 -7.87 13.41
N ARG A 145 1.29 -7.62 14.17
CA ARG A 145 -0.11 -7.63 13.68
C ARG A 145 -0.49 -8.88 12.86
N ILE A 146 0.05 -10.06 13.19
CA ILE A 146 -0.27 -11.33 12.48
C ILE A 146 -1.78 -11.66 12.50
N GLU A 147 -2.48 -11.32 13.58
CA GLU A 147 -3.92 -11.60 13.68
C GLU A 147 -4.74 -10.85 12.63
N ASP A 148 -4.24 -9.70 12.16
CA ASP A 148 -4.87 -8.88 11.12
C ASP A 148 -4.56 -9.41 9.70
N ASP A 149 -3.51 -10.21 9.55
CA ASP A 149 -2.98 -10.68 8.27
C ASP A 149 -2.33 -12.09 8.42
N PRO A 150 -3.14 -13.16 8.44
CA PRO A 150 -2.66 -14.51 8.67
C PRO A 150 -1.86 -15.08 7.49
N PHE A 151 -1.94 -14.47 6.31
CA PHE A 151 -1.29 -14.91 5.07
C PHE A 151 0.08 -14.26 4.85
N ARG A 152 0.49 -13.33 5.73
CA ARG A 152 1.78 -12.65 5.66
C ARG A 152 2.96 -13.61 5.57
N ASP A 153 3.84 -13.38 4.59
CA ASP A 153 5.11 -14.10 4.52
C ASP A 153 6.06 -13.65 5.64
N ARG A 154 6.34 -14.58 6.54
CA ARG A 154 7.21 -14.36 7.72
C ARG A 154 8.69 -14.28 7.36
N GLN A 155 9.07 -14.56 6.12
CA GLN A 155 10.45 -14.49 5.63
C GLN A 155 10.71 -13.26 4.76
N ALA A 156 9.68 -12.45 4.48
CA ALA A 156 9.80 -11.27 3.64
C ALA A 156 10.69 -10.18 4.25
N ARG A 157 10.85 -10.13 5.59
CA ARG A 157 11.67 -9.13 6.26
C ARG A 157 12.29 -9.59 7.58
N ASP A 158 13.49 -9.08 7.87
CA ASP A 158 14.32 -9.51 9.01
C ASP A 158 14.50 -8.45 10.12
N ASP A 159 13.87 -7.28 9.99
CA ASP A 159 14.01 -6.18 10.95
C ASP A 159 13.13 -6.33 12.19
N VAL A 160 13.53 -5.62 13.25
CA VAL A 160 12.67 -5.37 14.41
C VAL A 160 12.09 -3.97 14.33
N ILE A 161 10.85 -3.82 14.78
CA ILE A 161 10.11 -2.56 14.68
C ILE A 161 9.54 -2.10 16.02
N CYS A 162 9.28 -0.80 16.08
CA CYS A 162 8.51 -0.15 17.13
C CYS A 162 7.62 0.92 16.48
N TRP A 163 6.32 0.89 16.78
CA TRP A 163 5.41 1.95 16.38
C TRP A 163 5.63 3.18 17.26
N LEU A 164 5.66 4.36 16.64
CA LEU A 164 5.88 5.62 17.35
C LEU A 164 4.61 6.45 17.33
N HIS A 165 4.22 6.95 18.51
CA HIS A 165 3.13 7.90 18.68
C HIS A 165 3.67 9.16 19.33
N LYS A 166 3.33 10.34 18.78
CA LYS A 166 3.83 11.61 19.29
C LYS A 166 3.46 11.77 20.77
N ASN A 167 4.41 12.27 21.56
CA ASN A 167 4.27 12.46 23.01
C ASN A 167 4.13 11.17 23.84
N GLU A 168 4.31 9.99 23.22
CA GLU A 168 4.32 8.70 23.92
C GLU A 168 5.71 8.06 23.86
N HIS A 169 6.06 7.25 24.86
CA HIS A 169 7.32 6.50 24.80
C HIS A 169 7.22 5.39 23.73
N PRO A 170 8.25 5.16 22.90
CA PRO A 170 9.60 5.73 22.95
C PRO A 170 9.80 7.01 22.12
N ALA A 171 8.78 7.52 21.44
CA ALA A 171 8.87 8.74 20.64
C ALA A 171 9.28 9.97 21.47
N THR A 172 9.04 9.96 22.79
CA THR A 172 9.49 11.03 23.71
C THR A 172 11.01 11.18 23.85
N HIS A 173 11.82 10.28 23.26
CA HIS A 173 13.25 10.53 23.12
C HIS A 173 13.47 11.77 22.24
N PRO A 174 14.21 12.82 22.69
CA PRO A 174 14.26 14.10 21.99
C PRO A 174 14.65 14.02 20.51
N ALA A 175 15.58 13.12 20.17
CA ALA A 175 16.01 12.93 18.79
C ALA A 175 14.94 12.27 17.90
N LEU A 176 14.17 11.32 18.45
CA LEU A 176 13.09 10.68 17.69
C LEU A 176 11.93 11.65 17.51
N ASP A 177 11.58 12.41 18.57
CA ASP A 177 10.53 13.43 18.52
C ASP A 177 10.83 14.50 17.47
N ALA A 178 12.07 15.02 17.43
CA ALA A 178 12.47 16.01 16.44
C ALA A 178 12.38 15.49 15.00
N ILE A 179 12.69 14.21 14.75
CA ILE A 179 12.51 13.60 13.41
C ILE A 179 11.02 13.43 13.09
N LEU A 180 10.18 13.08 14.07
CA LEU A 180 8.72 13.06 13.88
C LEU A 180 8.16 14.45 13.55
N GLU A 181 8.72 15.52 14.10
CA GLU A 181 8.36 16.90 13.73
C GLU A 181 8.73 17.20 12.27
N ILE A 182 9.93 16.80 11.81
CA ILE A 182 10.32 16.94 10.40
C ILE A 182 9.36 16.17 9.49
N LEU A 183 9.01 14.93 9.85
CA LEU A 183 8.06 14.11 9.09
C LEU A 183 6.66 14.74 9.05
N GLN A 184 6.21 15.38 10.13
CA GLN A 184 4.96 16.14 10.16
C GLN A 184 5.01 17.36 9.24
N THR A 185 6.14 18.06 9.18
CA THR A 185 6.31 19.17 8.23
C THR A 185 6.29 18.67 6.79
N ILE A 186 6.96 17.55 6.47
CA ILE A 186 6.88 16.91 5.14
C ILE A 186 5.43 16.50 4.82
N GLN A 187 4.70 15.92 5.77
CA GLN A 187 3.30 15.58 5.61
C GLN A 187 2.45 16.81 5.27
N GLN A 188 2.64 17.92 5.99
CA GLN A 188 1.92 19.18 5.77
C GLN A 188 2.24 19.76 4.39
N ASP A 189 3.51 19.76 4.01
CA ASP A 189 3.97 20.19 2.69
C ASP A 189 3.34 19.36 1.58
N LEU A 190 3.35 18.02 1.70
CA LEU A 190 2.72 17.13 0.74
C LEU A 190 1.20 17.34 0.66
N ALA A 191 0.53 17.63 1.79
CA ALA A 191 -0.89 17.94 1.83
C ALA A 191 -1.26 19.24 1.09
N THR A 192 -0.27 20.12 0.83
CA THR A 192 -0.49 21.28 -0.04
C THR A 192 -0.64 20.90 -1.52
N ALA A 193 -0.22 19.70 -1.92
CA ALA A 193 -0.19 19.25 -3.31
C ALA A 193 -1.00 17.97 -3.57
N ILE A 194 -1.19 17.11 -2.57
CA ILE A 194 -1.79 15.78 -2.69
C ILE A 194 -2.96 15.65 -1.73
N HIS A 195 -4.04 14.99 -2.15
CA HIS A 195 -5.17 14.69 -1.27
C HIS A 195 -4.84 13.57 -0.29
N PHE A 196 -4.99 13.85 1.00
CA PHE A 196 -4.84 12.91 2.12
C PHE A 196 -6.07 13.00 3.02
N ARG A 197 -6.44 11.90 3.67
CA ARG A 197 -7.63 11.82 4.52
C ARG A 197 -7.41 11.12 5.85
N GLY A 198 -6.58 10.09 5.87
CA GLY A 198 -6.38 9.24 7.03
C GLY A 198 -5.29 9.74 7.97
N GLN A 199 -5.04 8.94 9.00
CA GLN A 199 -4.00 9.21 9.97
C GLN A 199 -2.64 8.72 9.48
N THR A 200 -1.62 9.53 9.74
CA THR A 200 -0.22 9.16 9.50
C THR A 200 0.27 8.25 10.61
N GLU A 201 0.89 7.14 10.24
CA GLU A 201 1.54 6.21 11.17
C GLU A 201 3.06 6.31 11.04
N TYR A 202 3.77 6.10 12.15
CA TYR A 202 5.22 6.14 12.21
C TYR A 202 5.76 4.82 12.75
N GLN A 203 6.79 4.28 12.09
CA GLN A 203 7.48 3.06 12.51
C GLN A 203 8.98 3.29 12.50
N LEU A 204 9.61 2.99 13.63
CA LEU A 204 11.04 2.81 13.73
C LEU A 204 11.38 1.37 13.38
N SER A 205 12.33 1.17 12.48
CA SER A 205 12.84 -0.14 12.05
C SER A 205 14.35 -0.22 12.32
N VAL A 206 14.82 -1.38 12.79
CA VAL A 206 16.23 -1.67 13.01
C VAL A 206 16.58 -3.06 12.48
N PHE A 207 17.54 -3.11 11.56
CA PHE A 207 18.21 -4.32 11.12
C PHE A 207 19.49 -4.53 11.94
N LYS A 208 19.73 -5.76 12.41
CA LYS A 208 20.83 -6.09 13.34
C LYS A 208 22.21 -6.24 12.70
N GLY A 209 22.33 -6.13 11.37
CA GLY A 209 23.62 -6.28 10.67
C GLY A 209 24.07 -7.73 10.47
N SER A 210 23.15 -8.65 10.20
CA SER A 210 23.47 -10.08 9.98
C SER A 210 22.99 -10.61 8.63
N GLY A 211 23.00 -9.75 7.61
CA GLY A 211 22.51 -10.04 6.26
C GLY A 211 20.99 -9.96 6.11
N GLY A 212 20.29 -9.36 7.08
CA GLY A 212 18.84 -9.20 7.04
C GLY A 212 18.40 -8.28 5.90
N ARG A 213 17.21 -8.49 5.35
CA ARG A 213 16.67 -7.75 4.19
C ARG A 213 15.18 -7.45 4.35
N PHE A 214 14.62 -6.71 3.40
CA PHE A 214 13.18 -6.64 3.17
C PHE A 214 12.94 -6.86 1.69
N GLU A 215 12.27 -7.94 1.34
CA GLU A 215 11.93 -8.32 -0.03
C GLU A 215 11.11 -7.26 -0.76
N ARG A 216 11.12 -7.33 -2.09
CA ARG A 216 10.38 -6.41 -2.95
C ARG A 216 8.88 -6.45 -2.61
N HIS A 217 8.34 -5.27 -2.32
CA HIS A 217 6.92 -5.07 -2.05
C HIS A 217 6.50 -3.66 -2.45
N ARG A 218 5.19 -3.42 -2.41
CA ARG A 218 4.58 -2.10 -2.55
C ARG A 218 3.79 -1.79 -1.28
N ASP A 219 3.78 -0.53 -0.86
CA ASP A 219 3.18 -0.16 0.43
C ASP A 219 1.64 -0.03 0.38
N ALA A 220 1.05 0.06 -0.81
CA ALA A 220 -0.39 0.14 -1.04
C ALA A 220 -0.77 -0.30 -2.45
N PHE A 221 -2.06 -0.55 -2.66
CA PHE A 221 -2.62 -0.69 -4.00
C PHE A 221 -2.75 0.69 -4.68
N PRO A 222 -2.68 0.78 -6.02
CA PRO A 222 -2.82 2.03 -6.77
C PRO A 222 -4.28 2.52 -6.84
N ILE A 223 -4.87 2.80 -5.68
CA ILE A 223 -6.24 3.33 -5.56
C ILE A 223 -6.18 4.86 -5.57
N ASP A 224 -7.09 5.50 -6.32
CA ASP A 224 -7.15 6.95 -6.49
C ASP A 224 -8.45 7.58 -5.94
N ASP A 225 -9.28 6.82 -5.21
CA ASP A 225 -10.48 7.34 -4.55
C ASP A 225 -10.08 8.37 -3.47
N PRO A 226 -10.42 9.67 -3.62
CA PRO A 226 -10.08 10.69 -2.64
C PRO A 226 -10.89 10.58 -1.33
N GLN A 227 -11.91 9.73 -1.25
CA GLN A 227 -12.66 9.51 0.00
C GLN A 227 -12.12 8.35 0.83
N ASP A 228 -11.21 7.54 0.30
CA ASP A 228 -10.63 6.42 1.03
C ASP A 228 -9.62 6.93 2.08
N GLU A 229 -9.88 6.54 3.34
CA GLU A 229 -9.12 6.94 4.54
C GLU A 229 -8.09 5.89 4.98
N ASP A 230 -8.09 4.70 4.37
CA ASP A 230 -7.31 3.54 4.78
C ASP A 230 -6.04 3.37 3.94
N GLN A 231 -6.11 3.72 2.66
CA GLN A 231 -5.01 3.57 1.72
C GLN A 231 -3.88 4.56 2.01
N ARG A 232 -2.67 4.01 2.11
CA ARG A 232 -1.45 4.82 2.16
C ARG A 232 -1.27 5.47 0.79
N ARG A 233 -1.07 6.78 0.77
CA ARG A 233 -0.88 7.58 -0.44
C ARG A 233 0.58 7.93 -0.64
N ALA A 234 1.30 8.21 0.44
CA ALA A 234 2.72 8.52 0.40
C ALA A 234 3.46 7.85 1.55
N THR A 235 4.67 7.39 1.24
CA THR A 235 5.62 6.86 2.22
C THR A 235 6.84 7.78 2.27
N VAL A 236 7.27 8.11 3.48
CA VAL A 236 8.51 8.85 3.75
C VAL A 236 9.42 7.98 4.61
N ILE A 237 10.64 7.70 4.14
CA ILE A 237 11.65 6.93 4.86
C ILE A 237 12.84 7.84 5.15
N VAL A 238 13.18 8.00 6.43
CA VAL A 238 14.40 8.68 6.88
C VAL A 238 15.42 7.63 7.26
N ASN A 239 16.58 7.64 6.60
CA ASN A 239 17.70 6.80 6.99
C ASN A 239 18.38 7.36 8.24
N LEU A 240 18.39 6.57 9.32
CA LEU A 240 19.03 6.93 10.58
C LEU A 240 20.40 6.29 10.73
N SER A 241 20.92 5.56 9.74
CA SER A 241 22.25 4.93 9.83
C SER A 241 23.34 5.97 9.98
N SER A 242 24.37 5.71 10.80
CA SER A 242 25.46 6.65 11.08
C SER A 242 26.56 6.67 10.02
N GLU A 243 26.66 5.60 9.20
CA GLU A 243 27.69 5.46 8.17
C GLU A 243 27.05 5.26 6.79
N ALA A 244 27.66 5.87 5.78
CA ALA A 244 27.26 5.67 4.40
C ALA A 244 27.85 4.36 3.86
N GLU A 245 26.99 3.46 3.42
CA GLU A 245 27.39 2.24 2.72
C GLU A 245 27.02 2.37 1.23
N SER A 246 27.99 2.06 0.36
CA SER A 246 27.83 2.34 -1.08
C SER A 246 26.64 1.61 -1.71
N ARG A 247 26.29 0.40 -1.22
CA ARG A 247 25.13 -0.38 -1.71
C ARG A 247 24.53 -1.33 -0.67
N GLU A 248 25.33 -1.79 0.28
CA GLU A 248 24.85 -2.60 1.40
C GLU A 248 23.82 -1.81 2.22
N GLY A 249 22.74 -2.48 2.62
CA GLY A 249 21.59 -1.85 3.29
C GLY A 249 20.89 -0.72 2.52
N GLY A 250 21.22 -0.51 1.24
CA GLY A 250 20.57 0.45 0.37
C GLY A 250 19.13 0.04 0.03
N ILE A 251 18.37 0.99 -0.51
CA ILE A 251 17.00 0.74 -0.98
C ILE A 251 17.04 0.61 -2.50
N LYS A 252 16.60 -0.53 -3.03
CA LYS A 252 16.42 -0.69 -4.47
C LYS A 252 14.96 -0.39 -4.81
N ILE A 253 14.77 0.59 -5.68
CA ILE A 253 13.48 1.06 -6.16
C ILE A 253 13.23 0.47 -7.55
N PHE A 254 12.01 0.02 -7.79
CA PHE A 254 11.52 -0.42 -9.09
C PHE A 254 10.43 0.53 -9.55
N ARG A 255 10.60 1.13 -10.73
CA ARG A 255 9.58 1.97 -11.34
C ARG A 255 8.67 1.17 -12.27
N PRO A 256 7.44 1.67 -12.52
CA PRO A 256 6.70 1.32 -13.72
C PRO A 256 7.60 1.44 -14.96
N LEU A 257 7.44 0.53 -15.93
CA LEU A 257 8.27 0.38 -17.14
C LEU A 257 9.68 -0.21 -16.93
N GLY A 258 9.96 -0.80 -15.77
CA GLY A 258 11.13 -1.68 -15.58
C GLY A 258 12.46 -0.96 -15.32
N CYS A 259 12.42 0.32 -14.93
CA CYS A 259 13.63 1.01 -14.49
C CYS A 259 13.92 0.69 -13.02
N GLU A 260 15.13 0.22 -12.74
CA GLU A 260 15.60 -0.05 -11.38
C GLU A 260 16.64 0.99 -10.97
N GLN A 261 16.59 1.43 -9.71
CA GLN A 261 17.59 2.32 -9.13
C GLN A 261 17.94 1.88 -7.72
N VAL A 262 19.23 1.74 -7.44
CA VAL A 262 19.72 1.49 -6.08
C VAL A 262 20.07 2.83 -5.45
N LEU A 263 19.40 3.15 -4.36
CA LEU A 263 19.73 4.26 -3.47
C LEU A 263 20.71 3.79 -2.40
N GLU A 264 21.87 4.43 -2.35
CA GLU A 264 22.88 4.17 -1.33
C GLU A 264 22.34 4.53 0.07
N ASN A 265 22.83 3.84 1.09
CA ASN A 265 22.41 3.99 2.48
C ASN A 265 23.05 5.24 3.14
N VAL A 266 22.72 6.43 2.64
CA VAL A 266 23.33 7.70 3.08
C VAL A 266 22.65 8.20 4.37
N PRO A 267 23.41 8.53 5.44
CA PRO A 267 22.87 9.08 6.69
C PRO A 267 21.98 10.29 6.45
N GLY A 268 20.79 10.32 7.08
CA GLY A 268 19.84 11.42 6.97
C GLY A 268 19.14 11.57 5.62
N ARG A 269 19.40 10.67 4.66
CA ARG A 269 18.66 10.63 3.40
C ARG A 269 17.19 10.40 3.65
N VAL A 270 16.36 11.26 3.06
CA VAL A 270 14.91 11.13 3.06
C VAL A 270 14.47 10.66 1.68
N LEU A 271 13.83 9.49 1.63
CA LEU A 271 13.15 8.98 0.45
C LEU A 271 11.65 9.24 0.60
N ILE A 272 11.05 9.89 -0.37
CA ILE A 272 9.60 10.14 -0.43
C ILE A 272 9.07 9.46 -1.68
N PHE A 273 7.99 8.68 -1.57
CA PHE A 273 7.36 8.04 -2.73
C PHE A 273 5.86 7.85 -2.57
N LEU A 274 5.16 7.73 -3.70
CA LEU A 274 3.74 7.40 -3.75
C LEU A 274 3.55 5.91 -3.45
N SER A 275 2.88 5.59 -2.35
CA SER A 275 2.82 4.23 -1.80
C SER A 275 2.18 3.22 -2.76
N GLY A 276 1.24 3.66 -3.60
CA GLY A 276 0.57 2.82 -4.61
C GLY A 276 1.33 2.68 -5.93
N VAL A 277 2.48 3.31 -6.10
CA VAL A 277 3.21 3.38 -7.39
C VAL A 277 4.55 2.67 -7.34
N VAL A 278 5.26 2.79 -6.22
CA VAL A 278 6.68 2.43 -6.15
C VAL A 278 6.86 1.13 -5.41
N ASP A 279 7.39 0.11 -6.10
CA ASP A 279 7.91 -1.07 -5.41
C ASP A 279 9.33 -0.77 -4.92
N TYR A 280 9.69 -1.33 -3.77
CA TYR A 280 11.05 -1.25 -3.26
C TYR A 280 11.42 -2.49 -2.45
N GLU A 281 12.72 -2.71 -2.32
CA GLU A 281 13.31 -3.69 -1.41
C GLU A 281 14.45 -3.05 -0.62
N VAL A 282 14.69 -3.53 0.59
CA VAL A 282 15.89 -3.20 1.37
C VAL A 282 16.91 -4.29 1.11
N LEU A 283 18.03 -3.91 0.50
CA LEU A 283 19.14 -4.83 0.21
C LEU A 283 19.75 -5.39 1.50
N PRO A 284 20.42 -6.56 1.45
CA PRO A 284 21.02 -7.17 2.63
C PRO A 284 21.87 -6.21 3.46
N VAL A 285 21.64 -6.26 4.76
CA VAL A 285 22.21 -5.36 5.76
C VAL A 285 23.24 -6.10 6.61
N TYR A 286 24.52 -5.74 6.50
CA TYR A 286 25.63 -6.37 7.25
C TYR A 286 26.17 -5.53 8.41
N SER A 287 25.74 -4.28 8.52
CA SER A 287 25.96 -3.39 9.66
C SER A 287 24.61 -2.95 10.23
N THR A 288 24.53 -2.55 11.48
CA THR A 288 23.24 -2.09 12.04
C THR A 288 22.68 -0.93 11.23
N ARG A 289 21.44 -1.07 10.75
CA ARG A 289 20.73 -0.06 9.94
C ARG A 289 19.43 0.30 10.63
N ALA A 290 19.24 1.58 10.91
CA ALA A 290 18.00 2.09 11.46
C ALA A 290 17.32 3.01 10.45
N SER A 291 15.99 2.97 10.39
CA SER A 291 15.19 3.90 9.60
C SER A 291 13.88 4.23 10.29
N LEU A 292 13.38 5.44 10.05
CA LEU A 292 12.06 5.86 10.49
C LEU A 292 11.17 6.03 9.26
N THR A 293 10.08 5.28 9.21
CA THR A 293 9.10 5.31 8.12
C THR A 293 7.81 6.00 8.59
N SER A 294 7.28 6.88 7.74
CA SER A 294 5.99 7.54 7.88
C SER A 294 5.08 7.16 6.72
N TRP A 295 3.92 6.58 7.01
CA TRP A 295 2.88 6.30 6.00
C TRP A 295 1.73 7.29 6.14
N ILE A 296 1.53 8.09 5.10
CA ILE A 296 0.50 9.15 5.02
C ILE A 296 -0.69 8.60 4.24
N ARG A 297 -1.90 8.74 4.78
CA ARG A 297 -3.16 8.28 4.19
C ARG A 297 -4.04 9.45 3.77
#